data_AF-A0A0F9X817-F1
#
_entry.id   AF-A0A0F9X817-F1
#
_cell.length_a   1.000
_cell.length_b   1.000
_cell.length_c   1.000
_cell.angle_alpha   90.00
_cell.angle_beta   90.00
_cell.angle_gamma   90.00
#
_symmetry.space_group_name_H-M   'P 1'
#
loop_
_entity.id
_entity.type
_entity.pdbx_description
1 polymer ?
#
loop_
_entity_poly.entity_id
_entity_poly.type
_entity_poly.pdbx_seq_one_letter_code
_entity_poly.pdbx_strand_id
1 'polypeptide(L)'
;MPINKLSAKSLDSDVPDKPLIFVVEGRYQNWIKPIILLECINKDYDAVCLDGPATRTECSLGERITSWDSSQILLHLANKYDVEKSWSGSTVAEQLEIGNWLTFETASLGPTAKYWVWYSIRKPEDKNPKAEAKMLADLRVQYGILDKHLSQPGQTFIGLKDRPTIADIAIYPFADDPTMARMGSACILSTSNTIRATNYGIDGHNDFPFMIRGWHSGKIGDINARQMAVAHTDIERLRKGCVGGVFWSAYVPCPNENSANNFSTDVHYESLRATLQQIDIIHTLVERYPDDLQLAKTSKEVWQAFQSGKVASLIGVEGLHQIANSASALRNFHRLGVRYITLTHNSSNLYADSANAAASHHGGLSEKGREMIKEMNRIGMIVDLSHTSIEVQKEALSIAKAPLIFSHSSWLVKYPPFVSRRVSQWWTYYSISSSVTWHPRNSPDDVLDMLKINGGVFMVSFLRKLTDANNPTLSRVADHIQYVGERIGYEHVGIGSDFDGVMQTPLGLEDVSKFPFLVTELLMRGIPEPSIKGIVGLNVLRVLDEVQNVSEMMKGRGIEMLHDWIEPIWDEQVREEVKRVRGIVE
;
A
#
# COMPACT_ATOMS: atom_id res chain seq x y z
N MET A 1 21.52 -27.16 -47.09
CA MET A 1 22.79 -26.42 -47.27
C MET A 1 23.11 -25.69 -45.98
N PRO A 2 24.38 -25.58 -45.56
CA PRO A 2 24.73 -24.89 -44.33
C PRO A 2 24.43 -23.39 -44.47
N ILE A 3 23.94 -22.80 -43.37
CA ILE A 3 23.68 -21.37 -43.22
C ILE A 3 25.02 -20.63 -43.36
N ASN A 4 25.16 -19.77 -44.36
CA ASN A 4 26.24 -18.77 -44.33
C ASN A 4 25.80 -17.66 -43.37
N LYS A 5 26.20 -17.77 -42.10
CA LYS A 5 26.23 -16.61 -41.19
C LYS A 5 27.28 -15.65 -41.76
N LEU A 6 26.86 -14.58 -42.41
CA LEU A 6 27.79 -13.58 -42.90
C LEU A 6 28.19 -12.62 -41.78
N SER A 7 29.48 -12.29 -41.72
CA SER A 7 30.03 -11.27 -40.81
C SER A 7 29.56 -9.87 -41.22
N ALA A 8 29.67 -8.88 -40.31
CA ALA A 8 29.31 -7.47 -40.53
C ALA A 8 29.83 -6.84 -41.85
N LYS A 9 30.89 -7.40 -42.46
CA LYS A 9 31.38 -7.01 -43.79
C LYS A 9 30.40 -7.24 -44.95
N SER A 10 29.33 -8.02 -44.78
CA SER A 10 28.34 -8.25 -45.85
C SER A 10 27.16 -7.27 -45.85
N LEU A 11 27.14 -6.27 -44.95
CA LEU A 11 26.04 -5.32 -44.81
C LEU A 11 26.00 -4.27 -45.94
N ASP A 12 27.13 -4.03 -46.62
CA ASP A 12 27.25 -2.90 -47.55
C ASP A 12 26.54 -3.10 -48.90
N SER A 13 26.19 -4.34 -49.30
CA SER A 13 25.75 -4.65 -50.67
C SER A 13 24.31 -5.16 -50.85
N ASP A 14 23.55 -5.44 -49.78
CA ASP A 14 22.28 -6.23 -49.88
C ASP A 14 21.10 -5.70 -49.04
N VAL A 15 21.09 -4.41 -48.66
CA VAL A 15 19.99 -3.84 -47.84
C VAL A 15 18.99 -3.07 -48.71
N PRO A 16 17.68 -3.39 -48.66
CA PRO A 16 16.65 -2.73 -49.47
C PRO A 16 16.41 -1.27 -49.07
N ASP A 17 15.92 -0.46 -50.02
CA ASP A 17 15.60 0.97 -49.81
C ASP A 17 14.55 1.22 -48.72
N LYS A 18 13.67 0.24 -48.49
CA LYS A 18 12.72 0.17 -47.38
C LYS A 18 13.04 -1.07 -46.52
N PRO A 19 13.49 -0.91 -45.27
CA PRO A 19 13.78 -2.04 -44.38
C PRO A 19 12.53 -2.87 -44.07
N LEU A 20 12.68 -4.20 -44.07
CA LEU A 20 11.66 -5.16 -43.64
C LEU A 20 12.07 -5.80 -42.30
N ILE A 21 11.19 -5.72 -41.30
CA ILE A 21 11.45 -6.16 -39.93
C ILE A 21 10.56 -7.36 -39.60
N PHE A 22 11.21 -8.48 -39.24
CA PHE A 22 10.50 -9.67 -38.77
C PHE A 22 10.27 -9.62 -37.27
N VAL A 23 9.01 -9.78 -36.88
CA VAL A 23 8.55 -9.78 -35.49
C VAL A 23 8.24 -11.22 -35.07
N VAL A 24 9.03 -11.74 -34.14
CA VAL A 24 8.94 -13.13 -33.67
C VAL A 24 8.39 -13.14 -32.26
N GLU A 25 7.30 -13.88 -32.06
CA GLU A 25 6.67 -14.03 -30.76
C GLU A 25 7.63 -14.64 -29.72
N GLY A 26 7.66 -14.09 -28.50
CA GLY A 26 8.50 -14.57 -27.41
C GLY A 26 9.96 -14.06 -27.41
N ARG A 27 10.41 -13.33 -28.44
CA ARG A 27 11.75 -12.69 -28.48
C ARG A 27 11.66 -11.17 -28.63
N TYR A 28 11.11 -10.54 -27.60
CA TYR A 28 10.69 -9.13 -27.58
C TYR A 28 11.81 -8.09 -27.79
N GLN A 29 13.07 -8.43 -27.50
CA GLN A 29 14.13 -7.42 -27.36
C GLN A 29 14.84 -7.02 -28.67
N ASN A 30 14.70 -7.80 -29.75
CA ASN A 30 15.59 -7.68 -30.92
C ASN A 30 15.02 -6.86 -32.08
N TRP A 31 13.69 -6.80 -32.24
CA TRP A 31 13.04 -6.18 -33.41
C TRP A 31 12.41 -4.81 -33.12
N ILE A 32 12.16 -4.46 -31.84
CA ILE A 32 11.62 -3.14 -31.47
C ILE A 32 12.66 -2.01 -31.55
N LYS A 33 13.94 -2.33 -31.31
CA LYS A 33 15.03 -1.33 -31.30
C LYS A 33 15.33 -0.78 -32.71
N PRO A 34 15.39 -1.61 -33.76
CA PRO A 34 15.46 -1.10 -35.13
C PRO A 34 14.28 -0.20 -35.52
N ILE A 35 13.06 -0.51 -35.08
CA ILE A 35 11.86 0.32 -35.33
C ILE A 35 12.03 1.71 -34.73
N ILE A 36 12.38 1.78 -33.44
CA ILE A 36 12.61 3.05 -32.73
C ILE A 36 13.69 3.86 -33.44
N LEU A 37 14.80 3.24 -33.83
CA LEU A 37 15.89 3.93 -34.53
C LEU A 37 15.43 4.47 -35.90
N LEU A 38 14.72 3.65 -36.68
CA LEU A 38 14.21 4.05 -38.00
C LEU A 38 13.22 5.21 -37.90
N GLU A 39 12.37 5.24 -36.88
CA GLU A 39 11.47 6.36 -36.65
C GLU A 39 12.18 7.62 -36.14
N CYS A 40 13.17 7.48 -35.27
CA CYS A 40 14.00 8.60 -34.83
C CYS A 40 14.72 9.29 -36.00
N ILE A 41 15.11 8.53 -37.02
CA ILE A 41 15.74 9.06 -38.24
C ILE A 41 14.73 9.26 -39.39
N ASN A 42 13.44 9.17 -39.09
CA ASN A 42 12.33 9.40 -40.01
C ASN A 42 12.38 8.55 -41.31
N LYS A 43 12.75 7.28 -41.18
CA LYS A 43 12.85 6.30 -42.28
C LYS A 43 11.67 5.32 -42.25
N ASP A 44 10.97 5.22 -43.37
CA ASP A 44 9.86 4.27 -43.54
C ASP A 44 10.34 2.80 -43.52
N TYR A 45 9.53 1.90 -42.98
CA TYR A 45 9.83 0.47 -42.80
C TYR A 45 8.55 -0.38 -42.84
N ASP A 46 8.69 -1.67 -43.13
CA ASP A 46 7.60 -2.65 -43.02
C ASP A 46 7.87 -3.61 -41.85
N ALA A 47 6.83 -3.99 -41.10
CA ALA A 47 6.94 -4.95 -40.00
C ALA A 47 5.98 -6.12 -40.22
N VAL A 48 6.48 -7.35 -40.10
CA VAL A 48 5.71 -8.58 -40.32
C VAL A 48 5.81 -9.49 -39.11
N CYS A 49 4.66 -9.77 -38.49
CA CYS A 49 4.55 -10.77 -37.41
C CYS A 49 4.57 -12.19 -37.97
N LEU A 50 5.43 -13.05 -37.41
CA LEU A 50 5.53 -14.45 -37.77
C LEU A 50 4.78 -15.33 -36.75
N ASP A 51 4.00 -16.30 -37.25
CA ASP A 51 3.15 -17.20 -36.43
C ASP A 51 3.92 -18.29 -35.65
N GLY A 52 5.23 -18.11 -35.39
CA GLY A 52 6.02 -19.06 -34.62
C GLY A 52 7.52 -18.72 -34.48
N PRO A 53 8.28 -19.47 -33.66
CA PRO A 53 9.70 -19.24 -33.45
C PRO A 53 10.48 -19.48 -34.75
N ALA A 54 10.94 -18.40 -35.39
CA ALA A 54 11.72 -18.42 -36.62
C ALA A 54 13.09 -19.09 -36.38
N THR A 55 13.12 -20.41 -36.49
CA THR A 55 14.37 -21.19 -36.60
C THR A 55 14.56 -21.75 -38.01
N ARG A 56 13.61 -21.55 -38.92
CA ARG A 56 13.70 -21.93 -40.34
C ARG A 56 13.22 -20.78 -41.23
N THR A 57 14.18 -20.13 -41.89
CA THR A 57 13.99 -19.13 -42.94
C THR A 57 13.45 -19.78 -44.23
N GLU A 58 12.14 -19.99 -44.29
CA GLU A 58 11.37 -19.97 -45.53
C GLU A 58 10.23 -18.98 -45.30
N CYS A 59 10.30 -17.81 -45.92
CA CYS A 59 9.18 -16.89 -45.95
C CYS A 59 8.18 -17.43 -46.99
N SER A 60 6.88 -17.29 -46.73
CA SER A 60 5.78 -17.71 -47.62
C SER A 60 5.80 -17.06 -49.02
N LEU A 61 6.77 -16.17 -49.27
CA LEU A 61 7.05 -15.53 -50.55
C LEU A 61 7.94 -16.36 -51.50
N GLY A 62 8.44 -17.52 -51.08
CA GLY A 62 9.22 -18.43 -51.95
C GLY A 62 10.67 -18.00 -52.20
N GLU A 63 11.14 -16.92 -51.57
CA GLU A 63 12.51 -16.40 -51.70
C GLU A 63 13.35 -16.68 -50.44
N ARG A 64 14.67 -16.87 -50.65
CA ARG A 64 15.63 -16.99 -49.55
C ARG A 64 15.89 -15.60 -48.97
N ILE A 65 15.49 -15.38 -47.72
CA ILE A 65 15.72 -14.11 -47.02
C ILE A 65 16.94 -14.24 -46.10
N THR A 66 17.85 -13.28 -46.20
CA THR A 66 19.00 -13.14 -45.29
C THR A 66 18.49 -12.57 -43.96
N SER A 67 18.65 -13.33 -42.88
CA SER A 67 18.28 -12.91 -41.53
C SER A 67 19.49 -12.34 -40.79
N TRP A 68 19.32 -11.17 -40.16
CA TRP A 68 20.34 -10.52 -39.34
C TRP A 68 19.93 -10.53 -37.86
N ASP A 69 20.89 -10.85 -36.99
CA ASP A 69 20.81 -10.71 -35.54
C ASP A 69 22.02 -9.88 -35.09
N SER A 70 21.89 -9.05 -34.04
CA SER A 70 22.93 -8.26 -33.33
C SER A 70 22.96 -6.71 -33.46
N SER A 71 23.74 -6.12 -32.53
CA SER A 71 24.27 -4.73 -32.41
C SER A 71 24.69 -4.04 -33.69
N GLN A 72 25.19 -4.83 -34.62
CA GLN A 72 25.78 -4.31 -35.85
C GLN A 72 24.72 -3.74 -36.80
N ILE A 73 23.46 -4.17 -36.67
CA ILE A 73 22.36 -3.59 -37.46
C ILE A 73 22.10 -2.13 -37.08
N LEU A 74 22.10 -1.79 -35.78
CA LEU A 74 21.83 -0.42 -35.33
C LEU A 74 22.96 0.54 -35.71
N LEU A 75 24.21 0.09 -35.56
CA LEU A 75 25.39 0.84 -36.00
C LEU A 75 25.35 1.10 -37.50
N HIS A 76 24.99 0.10 -38.29
CA HIS A 76 24.89 0.25 -39.74
C HIS A 76 23.70 1.12 -40.16
N LEU A 77 22.53 0.96 -39.53
CA LEU A 77 21.35 1.81 -39.77
C LEU A 77 21.66 3.29 -39.46
N ALA A 78 22.31 3.56 -38.33
CA ALA A 78 22.79 4.90 -38.00
C ALA A 78 23.78 5.40 -39.06
N ASN A 79 24.85 4.65 -39.35
CA ASN A 79 25.84 5.09 -40.33
C ASN A 79 25.27 5.32 -41.75
N LYS A 80 24.24 4.57 -42.15
CA LYS A 80 23.68 4.60 -43.50
C LYS A 80 22.56 5.63 -43.67
N TYR A 81 21.70 5.80 -42.66
CA TYR A 81 20.47 6.59 -42.77
C TYR A 81 20.48 7.89 -41.95
N ASP A 82 21.33 8.00 -40.92
CA ASP A 82 21.46 9.23 -40.14
C ASP A 82 22.46 10.20 -40.82
N VAL A 83 21.95 10.91 -41.84
CA VAL A 83 22.70 11.86 -42.66
C VAL A 83 23.27 13.02 -41.84
N GLU A 84 22.60 13.39 -40.74
CA GLU A 84 23.01 14.46 -39.83
C GLU A 84 24.02 14.03 -38.77
N LYS A 85 24.37 12.73 -38.72
CA LYS A 85 25.29 12.13 -37.74
C LYS A 85 24.87 12.32 -36.28
N SER A 86 23.58 12.49 -36.04
CA SER A 86 22.97 12.64 -34.70
C SER A 86 23.05 11.38 -33.85
N TRP A 87 23.20 10.21 -34.49
CA TRP A 87 23.18 8.85 -33.95
C TRP A 87 24.36 7.98 -34.38
N SER A 88 25.23 8.49 -35.27
CA SER A 88 26.52 7.87 -35.62
C SER A 88 27.73 8.64 -35.07
N GLY A 89 27.57 9.94 -34.75
CA GLY A 89 28.63 10.80 -34.22
C GLY A 89 29.45 11.50 -35.29
N SER A 90 29.83 12.75 -35.01
CA SER A 90 30.55 13.62 -35.95
C SER A 90 32.07 13.59 -35.78
N THR A 91 32.56 13.17 -34.61
CA THR A 91 33.98 13.01 -34.28
C THR A 91 34.33 11.57 -33.90
N VAL A 92 35.61 11.20 -33.91
CA VAL A 92 36.05 9.84 -33.52
C VAL A 92 35.67 9.50 -32.06
N ALA A 93 35.73 10.49 -31.16
CA ALA A 93 35.34 10.31 -29.76
C ALA A 93 33.82 10.09 -29.63
N GLU A 94 33.02 10.85 -30.37
CA GLU A 94 31.56 10.67 -30.41
C GLU A 94 31.18 9.34 -31.06
N GLN A 95 31.83 8.96 -32.17
CA GLN A 95 31.63 7.66 -32.82
C GLN A 95 31.96 6.50 -31.89
N LEU A 96 32.98 6.62 -31.04
CA LEU A 96 33.33 5.60 -30.07
C LEU A 96 32.31 5.52 -28.93
N GLU A 97 31.88 6.67 -28.38
CA GLU A 97 30.89 6.74 -27.30
C GLU A 97 29.49 6.30 -27.79
N ILE A 98 29.06 6.78 -28.94
CA ILE A 98 27.80 6.38 -29.61
C ILE A 98 27.89 4.92 -30.07
N GLY A 99 29.04 4.49 -30.55
CA GLY A 99 29.29 3.10 -30.95
C GLY A 99 29.18 2.13 -29.77
N ASN A 100 29.76 2.51 -28.63
CA ASN A 100 29.61 1.81 -27.36
C ASN A 100 28.15 1.83 -26.92
N TRP A 101 27.49 2.98 -26.95
CA TRP A 101 26.07 3.15 -26.61
C TRP A 101 25.15 2.24 -27.44
N LEU A 102 25.29 2.18 -28.77
CA LEU A 102 24.56 1.28 -29.66
C LEU A 102 24.87 -0.20 -29.43
N THR A 103 26.13 -0.52 -29.09
CA THR A 103 26.54 -1.88 -28.70
C THR A 103 25.89 -2.29 -27.38
N PHE A 104 25.88 -1.40 -26.40
CA PHE A 104 25.21 -1.59 -25.11
C PHE A 104 23.70 -1.73 -25.29
N GLU A 105 23.08 -0.99 -26.21
CA GLU A 105 21.65 -1.08 -26.50
C GLU A 105 21.18 -2.49 -26.89
N THR A 106 22.05 -3.28 -27.48
CA THR A 106 21.74 -4.65 -27.91
C THR A 106 22.09 -5.76 -26.92
N ALA A 107 22.70 -5.43 -25.78
CA ALA A 107 22.81 -6.37 -24.65
C ALA A 107 21.42 -6.73 -24.08
N SER A 108 21.28 -7.83 -23.33
CA SER A 108 19.97 -8.38 -22.90
C SER A 108 19.22 -7.61 -21.79
N LEU A 109 19.69 -6.42 -21.40
CA LEU A 109 18.98 -5.54 -20.45
C LEU A 109 18.00 -4.61 -21.21
N GLY A 110 16.95 -4.12 -20.55
CA GLY A 110 16.04 -3.12 -21.13
C GLY A 110 16.76 -1.78 -21.41
N PRO A 111 16.22 -0.92 -22.31
CA PRO A 111 16.88 0.34 -22.70
C PRO A 111 17.14 1.23 -21.48
N THR A 112 16.17 1.34 -20.57
CA THR A 112 16.27 2.15 -19.35
C THR A 112 17.36 1.69 -18.38
N ALA A 113 17.37 0.41 -18.01
CA ALA A 113 18.24 -0.11 -16.94
C ALA A 113 19.74 0.05 -17.24
N LYS A 114 20.15 -0.03 -18.51
CA LYS A 114 21.58 0.06 -18.89
C LYS A 114 22.14 1.47 -18.81
N TYR A 115 21.34 2.46 -19.21
CA TYR A 115 21.79 3.85 -19.25
C TYR A 115 21.94 4.44 -17.85
N TRP A 116 21.03 4.06 -16.95
CA TRP A 116 21.15 4.37 -15.54
C TRP A 116 22.41 3.75 -14.94
N VAL A 117 22.73 2.48 -15.27
CA VAL A 117 23.98 1.84 -14.85
C VAL A 117 25.21 2.56 -15.37
N TRP A 118 25.22 2.96 -16.64
CA TRP A 118 26.39 3.63 -17.25
C TRP A 118 26.76 4.95 -16.58
N TYR A 119 25.76 5.77 -16.21
CA TYR A 119 26.01 7.04 -15.51
C TYR A 119 26.04 6.92 -14.00
N SER A 120 25.40 5.92 -13.38
CA SER A 120 25.43 5.73 -11.93
C SER A 120 26.76 5.19 -11.43
N ILE A 121 27.48 4.41 -12.25
CA ILE A 121 28.80 3.85 -11.90
C ILE A 121 29.96 4.82 -12.13
N ARG A 122 29.75 5.90 -12.90
CA ARG A 122 30.77 6.94 -13.15
C ARG A 122 30.78 7.96 -12.01
N LYS A 123 31.98 8.41 -11.63
CA LYS A 123 32.11 9.47 -10.61
C LYS A 123 31.53 10.79 -11.15
N PRO A 124 30.96 11.66 -10.29
CA PRO A 124 30.35 12.92 -10.71
C PRO A 124 31.24 13.77 -11.63
N GLU A 125 32.55 13.79 -11.38
CA GLU A 125 33.56 14.50 -12.16
C GLU A 125 33.78 13.95 -13.58
N ASP A 126 33.42 12.68 -13.82
CA ASP A 126 33.56 11.99 -15.11
C ASP A 126 32.27 12.04 -15.95
N LYS A 127 31.20 12.63 -15.40
CA LYS A 127 29.91 12.76 -16.09
C LYS A 127 29.92 13.99 -16.97
N ASN A 128 29.59 13.83 -18.26
CA ASN A 128 29.40 14.96 -19.17
C ASN A 128 27.93 15.43 -19.12
N PRO A 129 27.62 16.61 -18.55
CA PRO A 129 26.24 17.05 -18.37
C PRO A 129 25.50 17.30 -19.68
N LYS A 130 26.22 17.64 -20.76
CA LYS A 130 25.61 17.82 -22.09
C LYS A 130 25.20 16.48 -22.69
N ALA A 131 26.00 15.44 -22.48
CA ALA A 131 25.68 14.09 -22.93
C ALA A 131 24.51 13.50 -22.14
N GLU A 132 24.44 13.75 -20.82
CA GLU A 132 23.31 13.35 -19.97
C GLU A 132 22.00 14.05 -20.37
N ALA A 133 22.04 15.36 -20.63
CA ALA A 133 20.87 16.11 -21.08
C ALA A 133 20.37 15.65 -22.45
N LYS A 134 21.28 15.40 -23.41
CA LYS A 134 20.93 14.82 -24.71
C LYS A 134 20.29 13.44 -24.57
N MET A 135 20.85 12.60 -23.71
CA MET A 135 20.31 11.26 -23.43
C MET A 135 18.88 11.30 -22.88
N LEU A 136 18.59 12.18 -21.92
CA LEU A 136 17.24 12.34 -21.39
C LEU A 136 16.24 12.84 -22.44
N ALA A 137 16.69 13.67 -23.38
CA ALA A 137 15.86 14.11 -24.51
C ALA A 137 15.57 12.93 -25.46
N ASP A 138 16.59 12.15 -25.80
CA ASP A 138 16.46 11.00 -26.70
C ASP A 138 15.52 9.93 -26.11
N LEU A 139 15.60 9.65 -24.79
CA LEU A 139 14.68 8.72 -24.12
C LEU A 139 13.22 9.15 -24.22
N ARG A 140 12.92 10.44 -24.06
CA ARG A 140 11.55 10.96 -24.19
C ARG A 140 11.00 10.77 -25.59
N VAL A 141 11.84 10.95 -26.61
CA VAL A 141 11.47 10.70 -28.01
C VAL A 141 11.16 9.22 -28.23
N GLN A 142 12.01 8.32 -27.74
CA GLN A 142 11.81 6.87 -27.86
C GLN A 142 10.50 6.41 -27.18
N TYR A 143 10.21 6.91 -25.97
CA TYR A 143 8.93 6.61 -25.31
C TYR A 143 7.73 7.18 -26.04
N GLY A 144 7.85 8.39 -26.60
CA GLY A 144 6.77 8.99 -27.41
C GLY A 144 6.44 8.16 -28.65
N ILE A 145 7.46 7.58 -29.31
CA ILE A 145 7.28 6.66 -30.44
C ILE A 145 6.53 5.40 -29.99
N LEU A 146 6.95 4.78 -28.89
CA LEU A 146 6.31 3.58 -28.35
C LEU A 146 4.85 3.83 -27.95
N ASP A 147 4.59 4.91 -27.22
CA ASP A 147 3.25 5.30 -26.77
C ASP A 147 2.31 5.56 -27.96
N LYS A 148 2.81 6.27 -28.99
CA LYS A 148 2.08 6.50 -30.23
C LYS A 148 1.67 5.20 -30.93
N HIS A 149 2.51 4.18 -30.96
CA HIS A 149 2.16 2.90 -31.59
C HIS A 149 1.24 2.03 -30.73
N LEU A 150 1.45 2.03 -29.42
CA LEU A 150 0.61 1.28 -28.48
C LEU A 150 -0.81 1.85 -28.42
N SER A 151 -0.97 3.15 -28.64
CA SER A 151 -2.29 3.79 -28.70
C SER A 151 -3.06 3.53 -30.00
N GLN A 152 -2.41 2.99 -31.05
CA GLN A 152 -3.06 2.73 -32.34
C GLN A 152 -3.88 1.43 -32.31
N PRO A 153 -5.21 1.49 -32.56
CA PRO A 153 -6.05 0.30 -32.58
C PRO A 153 -5.65 -0.68 -33.70
N GLY A 154 -5.57 -1.97 -33.38
CA GLY A 154 -5.31 -3.02 -34.37
C GLY A 154 -3.83 -3.28 -34.68
N GLN A 155 -2.92 -2.54 -34.03
CA GLN A 155 -1.50 -2.79 -34.09
C GLN A 155 -1.14 -4.12 -33.40
N THR A 156 -0.53 -5.07 -34.12
CA THR A 156 -0.23 -6.42 -33.62
C THR A 156 1.24 -6.67 -33.37
N PHE A 157 2.12 -5.75 -33.80
CA PHE A 157 3.55 -5.95 -33.68
C PHE A 157 4.16 -5.31 -32.43
N ILE A 158 3.76 -4.14 -31.95
CA ILE A 158 4.40 -3.50 -30.75
C ILE A 158 3.75 -3.89 -29.40
N GLY A 159 2.58 -4.53 -29.41
CA GLY A 159 1.84 -4.93 -28.21
C GLY A 159 1.12 -6.26 -28.41
N LEU A 160 1.06 -7.07 -27.36
CA LEU A 160 0.36 -8.34 -27.36
C LEU A 160 -1.08 -8.12 -26.87
N LYS A 161 -2.03 -8.89 -27.39
CA LYS A 161 -3.46 -8.66 -27.18
C LYS A 161 -3.91 -8.93 -25.73
N ASP A 162 -3.12 -9.65 -24.96
CA ASP A 162 -3.52 -10.34 -23.73
C ASP A 162 -2.49 -10.29 -22.57
N ARG A 163 -1.39 -9.54 -22.73
CA ARG A 163 -0.31 -9.43 -21.71
C ARG A 163 0.37 -8.06 -21.77
N PRO A 164 1.12 -7.65 -20.71
CA PRO A 164 1.71 -6.32 -20.63
C PRO A 164 2.60 -6.01 -21.84
N THR A 165 2.53 -4.77 -22.31
CA THR A 165 3.27 -4.24 -23.44
C THR A 165 4.76 -4.07 -23.10
N ILE A 166 5.62 -3.87 -24.11
CA ILE A 166 7.02 -3.51 -23.84
C ILE A 166 7.14 -2.17 -23.09
N ALA A 167 6.18 -1.25 -23.18
CA ALA A 167 6.17 -0.06 -22.31
C ALA A 167 5.94 -0.42 -20.84
N ASP A 168 5.12 -1.44 -20.57
CA ASP A 168 4.91 -2.00 -19.22
C ASP A 168 6.14 -2.79 -18.72
N ILE A 169 7.00 -3.25 -19.65
CA ILE A 169 8.17 -4.09 -19.38
C ILE A 169 9.49 -3.30 -19.40
N ALA A 170 9.57 -2.15 -20.08
CA ALA A 170 10.77 -1.32 -20.19
C ALA A 170 11.17 -0.61 -18.89
N ILE A 171 10.33 -0.70 -17.85
CA ILE A 171 10.57 -0.16 -16.51
C ILE A 171 11.13 -1.26 -15.57
N TYR A 172 11.10 -2.53 -15.96
CA TYR A 172 11.70 -3.62 -15.19
C TYR A 172 13.18 -3.81 -15.58
N PRO A 173 14.12 -3.79 -14.61
CA PRO A 173 15.46 -4.27 -14.87
C PRO A 173 15.38 -5.80 -15.01
N PHE A 174 15.48 -6.31 -16.25
CA PHE A 174 15.84 -7.72 -16.46
C PHE A 174 17.32 -7.93 -16.14
N ALA A 175 17.68 -7.79 -14.88
CA ALA A 175 18.96 -8.19 -14.36
C ALA A 175 18.73 -9.50 -13.61
N ASP A 176 19.45 -10.54 -13.99
CA ASP A 176 19.56 -11.73 -13.15
C ASP A 176 20.11 -11.35 -11.76
N ASP A 177 19.85 -12.18 -10.74
CA ASP A 177 20.27 -11.96 -9.35
C ASP A 177 21.72 -11.45 -9.18
N PRO A 178 22.74 -11.97 -9.91
CA PRO A 178 24.11 -11.45 -9.78
C PRO A 178 24.34 -10.07 -10.41
N THR A 179 23.45 -9.60 -11.29
CA THR A 179 23.50 -8.24 -11.86
C THR A 179 22.78 -7.24 -10.95
N MET A 180 21.65 -7.63 -10.33
CA MET A 180 20.98 -6.82 -9.31
C MET A 180 21.86 -6.57 -8.08
N ALA A 181 22.62 -7.58 -7.63
CA ALA A 181 23.58 -7.46 -6.54
C ALA A 181 24.72 -6.45 -6.82
N ARG A 182 25.04 -6.19 -8.09
CA ARG A 182 26.06 -5.22 -8.53
C ARG A 182 25.52 -3.80 -8.71
N MET A 183 24.20 -3.62 -8.80
CA MET A 183 23.55 -2.38 -9.26
C MET A 183 23.09 -1.40 -8.17
N GLY A 184 23.14 -1.77 -6.88
CA GLY A 184 22.98 -0.90 -5.70
C GLY A 184 21.94 0.24 -5.75
N SER A 185 20.79 0.07 -5.06
CA SER A 185 19.80 1.05 -4.53
C SER A 185 19.28 2.26 -5.35
N ALA A 186 19.96 2.77 -6.39
CA ALA A 186 19.65 4.06 -7.01
C ALA A 186 18.58 4.00 -8.13
N CYS A 187 18.28 2.82 -8.68
CA CYS A 187 17.36 2.65 -9.82
C CYS A 187 15.85 2.67 -9.44
N ILE A 188 15.53 2.68 -8.15
CA ILE A 188 14.18 2.37 -7.63
C ILE A 188 13.25 3.60 -7.63
N LEU A 189 13.77 4.80 -7.88
CA LEU A 189 13.00 6.05 -7.76
C LEU A 189 12.03 6.33 -8.94
N SER A 190 12.13 5.65 -10.09
CA SER A 190 11.29 5.95 -11.27
C SER A 190 9.99 5.16 -11.39
N THR A 191 9.85 4.02 -10.69
CA THR A 191 8.55 3.29 -10.56
C THR A 191 7.52 4.09 -9.77
N SER A 192 7.94 5.11 -9.01
CA SER A 192 7.04 6.04 -8.32
C SER A 192 6.17 6.91 -9.25
N ASN A 193 6.52 7.06 -10.54
CA ASN A 193 5.69 7.84 -11.46
C ASN A 193 4.49 7.06 -12.03
N THR A 194 4.52 5.72 -12.03
CA THR A 194 3.35 4.89 -12.39
C THR A 194 2.35 4.80 -11.22
N ILE A 195 2.81 5.05 -9.99
CA ILE A 195 1.97 5.20 -8.78
C ILE A 195 1.23 6.56 -8.77
N ARG A 196 1.47 7.47 -9.73
CA ARG A 196 0.65 8.69 -9.89
C ARG A 196 -0.82 8.39 -10.19
N ALA A 197 -1.18 7.16 -10.55
CA ALA A 197 -2.56 6.75 -10.81
C ALA A 197 -3.27 6.08 -9.61
N THR A 198 -2.59 5.84 -8.49
CA THR A 198 -3.18 5.21 -7.30
C THR A 198 -3.12 6.11 -6.08
N ASN A 199 -3.84 7.25 -6.12
CA ASN A 199 -4.15 8.07 -4.94
C ASN A 199 -5.19 7.38 -4.03
N TYR A 200 -5.05 6.08 -3.78
CA TYR A 200 -6.11 5.25 -3.18
C TYR A 200 -5.65 4.52 -1.91
N GLY A 201 -4.45 4.78 -1.41
CA GLY A 201 -3.95 4.14 -0.18
C GLY A 201 -4.71 4.59 1.05
N ILE A 202 -5.19 3.64 1.87
CA ILE A 202 -5.91 3.90 3.11
C ILE A 202 -5.06 3.43 4.28
N ASP A 203 -4.64 4.37 5.11
CA ASP A 203 -3.95 4.09 6.36
C ASP A 203 -4.96 3.80 7.49
N GLY A 204 -4.74 2.71 8.22
CA GLY A 204 -5.65 2.20 9.26
C GLY A 204 -5.64 2.97 10.58
N HIS A 205 -4.55 3.69 10.88
CA HIS A 205 -4.42 4.41 12.15
C HIS A 205 -3.36 5.52 12.06
N ASN A 206 -3.73 6.75 12.45
CA ASN A 206 -2.83 7.90 12.51
C ASN A 206 -3.30 8.92 13.57
N ASP A 207 -2.39 9.32 14.47
CA ASP A 207 -2.66 10.19 15.63
C ASP A 207 -2.37 11.68 15.40
N PHE A 208 -2.30 12.12 14.14
CA PHE A 208 -2.15 13.53 13.81
C PHE A 208 -3.12 14.47 14.58
N PRO A 209 -4.41 14.12 14.81
CA PRO A 209 -5.30 14.93 15.66
C PRO A 209 -4.81 15.09 17.10
N PHE A 210 -4.17 14.06 17.66
CA PHE A 210 -3.57 14.13 19.01
C PHE A 210 -2.35 15.05 19.03
N MET A 211 -1.54 15.05 17.96
CA MET A 211 -0.43 16.02 17.81
C MET A 211 -0.93 17.46 17.76
N ILE A 212 -2.04 17.72 17.05
CA ILE A 212 -2.70 19.03 17.05
C ILE A 212 -3.15 19.43 18.46
N ARG A 213 -3.77 18.50 19.19
CA ARG A 213 -4.19 18.71 20.58
C ARG A 213 -3.00 19.08 21.47
N GLY A 214 -1.92 18.29 21.40
CA GLY A 214 -0.73 18.46 22.25
C GLY A 214 0.05 19.74 21.97
N TRP A 215 0.26 20.09 20.70
CA TRP A 215 1.11 21.23 20.33
C TRP A 215 0.39 22.59 20.40
N HIS A 216 -0.93 22.61 20.19
CA HIS A 216 -1.71 23.85 20.12
C HIS A 216 -2.89 23.92 21.09
N SER A 217 -2.94 23.05 22.11
CA SER A 217 -4.08 22.96 23.05
C SER A 217 -5.43 22.84 22.33
N GLY A 218 -5.46 22.15 21.19
CA GLY A 218 -6.65 21.98 20.34
C GLY A 218 -7.06 23.19 19.49
N LYS A 219 -6.31 24.30 19.52
CA LYS A 219 -6.59 25.48 18.69
C LYS A 219 -6.10 25.27 17.26
N ILE A 220 -6.94 24.62 16.45
CA ILE A 220 -6.66 24.43 15.02
C ILE A 220 -6.42 25.78 14.33
N GLY A 221 -7.05 26.88 14.79
CA GLY A 221 -6.81 28.28 14.39
C GLY A 221 -5.34 28.61 14.05
N ASP A 222 -4.44 28.10 14.89
CA ASP A 222 -3.04 28.50 14.90
C ASP A 222 -2.12 27.55 14.10
N ILE A 223 -2.69 26.55 13.41
CA ILE A 223 -1.93 25.50 12.72
C ILE A 223 -1.99 25.65 11.20
N ASN A 224 -0.87 25.34 10.54
CA ASN A 224 -0.83 25.07 9.11
C ASN A 224 -0.71 23.55 8.88
N ALA A 225 -1.83 22.85 8.76
CA ALA A 225 -1.85 21.39 8.56
C ALA A 225 -1.30 20.96 7.19
N ARG A 226 -1.01 21.90 6.28
CA ARG A 226 -0.32 21.59 5.02
C ARG A 226 1.16 21.34 5.20
N GLN A 227 1.78 21.96 6.22
CA GLN A 227 3.20 21.82 6.51
C GLN A 227 3.42 21.84 8.02
N MET A 228 3.68 20.67 8.61
CA MET A 228 3.89 20.52 10.04
C MET A 228 5.32 20.08 10.33
N ALA A 229 6.11 20.93 10.98
CA ALA A 229 7.51 20.63 11.29
C ALA A 229 7.68 19.55 12.37
N VAL A 230 6.67 19.32 13.22
CA VAL A 230 6.77 18.54 14.46
C VAL A 230 6.04 17.19 14.40
N ALA A 231 5.38 16.88 13.30
CA ALA A 231 4.61 15.66 13.10
C ALA A 231 5.21 14.81 11.98
N HIS A 232 4.92 13.52 11.98
CA HIS A 232 5.11 12.64 10.82
C HIS A 232 4.08 12.94 9.72
N THR A 233 3.01 13.65 10.04
CA THR A 233 1.90 13.92 9.13
C THR A 233 1.74 15.40 8.83
N ASP A 234 1.56 15.71 7.55
CA ASP A 234 0.91 16.93 7.04
C ASP A 234 0.32 16.65 5.65
N ILE A 235 -0.56 17.54 5.16
CA ILE A 235 -1.25 17.33 3.88
C ILE A 235 -0.28 17.24 2.70
N GLU A 236 0.81 18.00 2.70
CA GLU A 236 1.79 17.91 1.61
C GLU A 236 2.51 16.56 1.58
N ARG A 237 2.89 16.02 2.73
CA ARG A 237 3.49 14.69 2.82
C ARG A 237 2.48 13.59 2.54
N LEU A 238 1.22 13.72 2.94
CA LEU A 238 0.15 12.78 2.55
C LEU A 238 0.05 12.70 1.01
N ARG A 239 0.07 13.85 0.33
CA ARG A 239 0.09 13.92 -1.14
C ARG A 239 1.33 13.30 -1.74
N LYS A 240 2.52 13.59 -1.21
CA LYS A 240 3.79 12.99 -1.67
C LYS A 240 3.82 11.47 -1.48
N GLY A 241 3.14 10.97 -0.45
CA GLY A 241 2.99 9.55 -0.16
C GLY A 241 1.89 8.85 -0.95
N CYS A 242 1.15 9.57 -1.81
CA CYS A 242 -0.04 9.06 -2.50
C CYS A 242 -1.09 8.45 -1.54
N VAL A 243 -1.20 8.98 -0.32
CA VAL A 243 -2.18 8.53 0.67
C VAL A 243 -3.55 9.06 0.25
N GLY A 244 -4.44 8.16 -0.13
CA GLY A 244 -5.80 8.47 -0.57
C GLY A 244 -6.76 8.66 0.59
N GLY A 245 -6.58 7.95 1.70
CA GLY A 245 -7.43 8.02 2.88
C GLY A 245 -6.71 7.66 4.17
N VAL A 246 -7.25 8.13 5.29
CA VAL A 246 -6.70 7.91 6.62
C VAL A 246 -7.85 7.73 7.61
N PHE A 247 -7.74 6.73 8.48
CA PHE A 247 -8.51 6.71 9.71
C PHE A 247 -7.81 7.53 10.79
N TRP A 248 -8.28 8.75 10.99
CA TRP A 248 -7.80 9.64 12.03
C TRP A 248 -8.21 9.12 13.40
N SER A 249 -7.21 8.96 14.27
CA SER A 249 -7.43 8.53 15.65
C SER A 249 -7.98 9.69 16.49
N ALA A 250 -9.16 9.47 17.06
CA ALA A 250 -9.74 10.31 18.11
C ALA A 250 -9.29 9.83 19.50
N TYR A 251 -8.03 9.39 19.62
CA TYR A 251 -7.42 8.90 20.85
C TYR A 251 -7.42 9.93 21.97
N VAL A 252 -7.71 9.46 23.19
CA VAL A 252 -7.37 10.17 24.43
C VAL A 252 -6.76 9.20 25.46
N PRO A 253 -5.86 9.69 26.34
CA PRO A 253 -5.25 8.84 27.36
C PRO A 253 -6.25 8.11 28.25
N CYS A 254 -5.86 6.91 28.68
CA CYS A 254 -6.60 6.16 29.68
C CYS A 254 -6.63 6.97 31.00
N PRO A 255 -7.72 6.91 31.78
CA PRO A 255 -7.76 7.54 33.10
C PRO A 255 -6.67 6.94 34.01
N ASN A 256 -6.12 7.77 34.91
CA ASN A 256 -4.99 7.40 35.77
C ASN A 256 -5.25 6.10 36.55
N GLU A 257 -4.28 5.18 36.51
CA GLU A 257 -4.31 3.84 37.14
C GLU A 257 -4.47 3.84 38.67
N ASN A 258 -4.34 5.00 39.32
CA ASN A 258 -4.56 5.16 40.76
C ASN A 258 -6.04 5.27 41.15
N SER A 259 -6.98 5.34 40.19
CA SER A 259 -8.39 5.11 40.51
C SER A 259 -8.55 3.64 40.88
N ALA A 260 -9.17 3.34 42.02
CA ALA A 260 -9.52 1.98 42.39
C ALA A 260 -10.09 1.25 41.16
N ASN A 261 -9.54 0.10 40.80
CA ASN A 261 -9.82 -0.70 39.58
C ASN A 261 -11.26 -1.28 39.59
N ASN A 262 -12.26 -0.43 39.78
CA ASN A 262 -13.68 -0.78 39.85
C ASN A 262 -14.44 -0.41 38.57
N PHE A 263 -13.74 0.12 37.56
CA PHE A 263 -14.31 0.55 36.28
C PHE A 263 -15.54 1.46 36.43
N SER A 264 -15.57 2.30 37.48
CA SER A 264 -16.67 3.25 37.71
C SER A 264 -16.82 4.19 36.52
N THR A 265 -18.07 4.48 36.13
CA THR A 265 -18.37 5.41 35.04
C THR A 265 -17.76 6.79 35.28
N ASP A 266 -17.72 7.26 36.53
CA ASP A 266 -17.29 8.62 36.87
C ASP A 266 -15.83 8.92 36.48
N VAL A 267 -14.95 7.91 36.52
CA VAL A 267 -13.54 8.10 36.16
C VAL A 267 -13.34 8.31 34.65
N HIS A 268 -14.38 8.02 33.85
CA HIS A 268 -14.34 8.09 32.39
C HIS A 268 -15.04 9.33 31.83
N TYR A 269 -15.72 10.17 32.63
CA TYR A 269 -16.41 11.35 32.11
C TYR A 269 -15.46 12.35 31.43
N GLU A 270 -14.25 12.51 31.96
CA GLU A 270 -13.24 13.35 31.31
C GLU A 270 -12.77 12.72 29.99
N SER A 271 -12.60 11.40 29.92
CA SER A 271 -12.29 10.70 28.66
C SER A 271 -13.39 10.92 27.61
N LEU A 272 -14.68 10.85 28.01
CA LEU A 272 -15.80 11.12 27.11
C LEU A 272 -15.77 12.57 26.58
N ARG A 273 -15.61 13.56 27.47
CA ARG A 273 -15.49 14.97 27.08
C ARG A 273 -14.30 15.21 26.14
N ALA A 274 -13.14 14.65 26.47
CA ALA A 274 -11.93 14.78 25.68
C ALA A 274 -12.07 14.11 24.31
N THR A 275 -12.79 13.00 24.22
CA THR A 275 -13.07 12.30 22.95
C THR A 275 -13.93 13.15 22.04
N LEU A 276 -14.97 13.80 22.57
CA LEU A 276 -15.79 14.74 21.78
C LEU A 276 -14.93 15.89 21.24
N GLN A 277 -13.97 16.40 22.01
CA GLN A 277 -13.02 17.41 21.54
C GLN A 277 -12.09 16.87 20.44
N GLN A 278 -11.63 15.63 20.52
CA GLN A 278 -10.81 15.02 19.45
C GLN A 278 -11.60 14.82 18.17
N ILE A 279 -12.85 14.35 18.27
CA ILE A 279 -13.75 14.22 17.12
C ILE A 279 -13.99 15.60 16.49
N ASP A 280 -14.24 16.63 17.30
CA ASP A 280 -14.40 18.02 16.86
C ASP A 280 -13.14 18.57 16.17
N ILE A 281 -11.95 18.25 16.68
CA ILE A 281 -10.67 18.59 16.04
C ILE A 281 -10.59 17.97 14.64
N ILE A 282 -11.00 16.71 14.46
CA ILE A 282 -10.97 16.06 13.16
C ILE A 282 -11.97 16.70 12.19
N HIS A 283 -13.20 17.00 12.64
CA HIS A 283 -14.19 17.71 11.81
C HIS A 283 -13.68 19.10 11.40
N THR A 284 -13.19 19.87 12.36
CA THR A 284 -12.65 21.21 12.12
C THR A 284 -11.44 21.19 11.17
N LEU A 285 -10.59 20.15 11.26
CA LEU A 285 -9.48 19.94 10.33
C LEU A 285 -10.00 19.75 8.90
N VAL A 286 -11.00 18.88 8.69
CA VAL A 286 -11.61 18.67 7.37
C VAL A 286 -12.28 19.94 6.85
N GLU A 287 -13.03 20.64 7.70
CA GLU A 287 -13.74 21.88 7.33
C GLU A 287 -12.80 23.03 6.94
N ARG A 288 -11.61 23.09 7.54
CA ARG A 288 -10.61 24.12 7.25
C ARG A 288 -9.80 23.84 5.98
N TYR A 289 -9.65 22.58 5.60
CA TYR A 289 -8.88 22.16 4.42
C TYR A 289 -9.77 21.41 3.41
N PRO A 290 -10.90 22.00 2.95
CA PRO A 290 -11.90 21.30 2.14
C PRO A 290 -11.41 20.97 0.73
N ASP A 291 -10.38 21.66 0.23
CA ASP A 291 -9.73 21.36 -1.05
C ASP A 291 -8.79 20.15 -0.97
N ASP A 292 -8.40 19.79 0.26
CA ASP A 292 -7.38 18.77 0.52
C ASP A 292 -7.99 17.51 1.17
N LEU A 293 -8.97 17.67 2.05
CA LEU A 293 -9.55 16.62 2.88
C LEU A 293 -11.07 16.53 2.67
N GLN A 294 -11.63 15.33 2.84
CA GLN A 294 -13.07 15.10 2.83
C GLN A 294 -13.45 14.04 3.86
N LEU A 295 -14.39 14.35 4.76
CA LEU A 295 -14.92 13.37 5.71
C LEU A 295 -15.61 12.23 4.94
N ALA A 296 -15.32 10.99 5.32
CA ALA A 296 -15.94 9.81 4.74
C ALA A 296 -16.39 8.82 5.83
N LYS A 297 -17.59 8.29 5.65
CA LYS A 297 -18.28 7.37 6.56
C LYS A 297 -18.62 6.03 5.90
N THR A 298 -18.50 5.95 4.58
CA THR A 298 -18.82 4.76 3.78
C THR A 298 -17.77 4.59 2.69
N SER A 299 -17.63 3.37 2.13
CA SER A 299 -16.71 3.12 1.02
C SER A 299 -17.01 4.03 -0.18
N LYS A 300 -18.30 4.29 -0.44
CA LYS A 300 -18.76 5.20 -1.50
C LYS A 300 -18.24 6.62 -1.30
N GLU A 301 -18.31 7.15 -0.09
CA GLU A 301 -17.79 8.48 0.23
C GLU A 301 -16.26 8.53 0.15
N VAL A 302 -15.57 7.44 0.49
CA VAL A 302 -14.12 7.32 0.29
C VAL A 302 -13.77 7.40 -1.20
N TRP A 303 -14.47 6.65 -2.06
CA TRP A 303 -14.27 6.71 -3.51
C TRP A 303 -14.57 8.09 -4.09
N GLN A 304 -15.59 8.80 -3.58
CA GLN A 304 -15.89 10.18 -3.99
C GLN A 304 -14.75 11.14 -3.64
N ALA A 305 -14.16 11.02 -2.45
CA ALA A 305 -13.01 11.81 -2.04
C ALA A 305 -11.81 11.54 -2.97
N PHE A 306 -11.52 10.27 -3.24
CA PHE A 306 -10.45 9.85 -4.15
C PHE A 306 -10.63 10.43 -5.56
N GLN A 307 -11.83 10.33 -6.13
CA GLN A 307 -12.18 10.88 -7.45
C GLN A 307 -12.04 12.41 -7.51
N SER A 308 -12.22 13.08 -6.37
CA SER A 308 -12.08 14.52 -6.23
C SER A 308 -10.64 14.95 -5.92
N GLY A 309 -9.68 14.01 -5.87
CA GLY A 309 -8.28 14.29 -5.55
C GLY A 309 -8.04 14.68 -4.07
N LYS A 310 -8.99 14.38 -3.19
CA LYS A 310 -8.93 14.68 -1.75
C LYS A 310 -8.56 13.44 -0.94
N VAL A 311 -8.00 13.66 0.23
CA VAL A 311 -7.76 12.58 1.20
C VAL A 311 -9.05 12.27 1.96
N ALA A 312 -9.55 11.05 1.82
CA ALA A 312 -10.69 10.55 2.58
C ALA A 312 -10.35 10.47 4.06
N SER A 313 -11.05 11.23 4.88
CA SER A 313 -10.85 11.33 6.33
C SER A 313 -11.92 10.52 7.05
N LEU A 314 -11.55 9.34 7.54
CA LEU A 314 -12.39 8.51 8.40
C LEU A 314 -11.99 8.73 9.86
N ILE A 315 -12.82 8.29 10.81
CA ILE A 315 -12.58 8.48 12.25
C ILE A 315 -12.59 7.13 12.98
N GLY A 316 -11.55 6.90 13.78
CA GLY A 316 -11.45 5.79 14.73
C GLY A 316 -11.39 6.29 16.17
N VAL A 317 -11.90 5.52 17.13
CA VAL A 317 -11.73 5.80 18.57
C VAL A 317 -10.91 4.67 19.20
N GLU A 318 -9.89 5.01 19.97
CA GLU A 318 -8.88 4.05 20.41
C GLU A 318 -9.06 3.67 21.89
N GLY A 319 -10.12 2.89 22.17
CA GLY A 319 -10.39 2.34 23.49
C GLY A 319 -11.81 2.58 23.98
N LEU A 320 -12.47 1.55 24.51
CA LEU A 320 -13.81 1.68 25.08
C LEU A 320 -13.86 2.47 26.41
N HIS A 321 -12.73 2.85 27.01
CA HIS A 321 -12.74 3.83 28.12
C HIS A 321 -13.30 5.19 27.67
N GLN A 322 -13.26 5.49 26.37
CA GLN A 322 -13.70 6.76 25.79
C GLN A 322 -15.22 6.90 25.71
N ILE A 323 -15.99 5.81 25.80
CA ILE A 323 -17.47 5.86 25.80
C ILE A 323 -18.07 6.03 27.20
N ALA A 324 -17.25 6.15 28.24
CA ALA A 324 -17.67 6.25 29.65
C ALA A 324 -18.77 5.25 30.01
N ASN A 325 -18.51 3.98 29.73
CA ASN A 325 -19.41 2.86 29.98
C ASN A 325 -20.83 2.99 29.37
N SER A 326 -21.03 3.81 28.33
CA SER A 326 -22.35 4.10 27.74
C SER A 326 -22.47 3.63 26.29
N ALA A 327 -23.42 2.73 26.03
CA ALA A 327 -23.84 2.33 24.70
C ALA A 327 -24.51 3.49 23.93
N SER A 328 -25.12 4.45 24.63
CA SER A 328 -25.64 5.67 24.02
C SER A 328 -24.52 6.57 23.50
N ALA A 329 -23.43 6.72 24.25
CA ALA A 329 -22.23 7.43 23.80
C ALA A 329 -21.62 6.74 22.56
N LEU A 330 -21.48 5.41 22.56
CA LEU A 330 -21.05 4.63 21.39
C LEU A 330 -21.86 4.98 20.13
N ARG A 331 -23.20 4.93 20.23
CA ARG A 331 -24.09 5.25 19.11
C ARG A 331 -23.95 6.69 18.65
N ASN A 332 -23.71 7.63 19.56
CA ASN A 332 -23.50 9.03 19.21
C ASN A 332 -22.15 9.26 18.54
N PHE A 333 -21.08 8.59 18.96
CA PHE A 333 -19.81 8.58 18.24
C PHE A 333 -19.99 8.09 16.81
N HIS A 334 -20.76 7.01 16.60
CA HIS A 334 -21.09 6.52 15.26
C HIS A 334 -21.82 7.57 14.40
N ARG A 335 -22.77 8.33 14.98
CA ARG A 335 -23.47 9.44 14.30
C ARG A 335 -22.53 10.58 13.93
N LEU A 336 -21.58 10.88 14.81
CA LEU A 336 -20.53 11.88 14.60
C LEU A 336 -19.49 11.43 13.56
N GLY A 337 -19.54 10.20 13.05
CA GLY A 337 -18.70 9.73 11.94
C GLY A 337 -17.65 8.70 12.33
N VAL A 338 -17.57 8.29 13.60
CA VAL A 338 -16.67 7.20 14.02
C VAL A 338 -17.09 5.89 13.36
N ARG A 339 -16.12 5.16 12.78
CA ARG A 339 -16.36 3.91 12.03
C ARG A 339 -15.65 2.69 12.58
N TYR A 340 -14.63 2.85 13.41
CA TYR A 340 -14.17 1.77 14.28
C TYR A 340 -13.99 2.25 15.72
N ILE A 341 -14.08 1.31 16.66
CA ILE A 341 -13.56 1.50 18.02
C ILE A 341 -12.66 0.33 18.39
N THR A 342 -11.47 0.65 18.88
CA THR A 342 -10.54 -0.31 19.49
C THR A 342 -11.07 -0.70 20.86
N LEU A 343 -11.14 -2.00 21.18
CA LEU A 343 -11.77 -2.45 22.43
C LEU A 343 -11.04 -1.95 23.68
N THR A 344 -9.71 -1.86 23.62
CA THR A 344 -8.85 -1.32 24.69
C THR A 344 -7.77 -0.41 24.10
N HIS A 345 -7.08 0.34 24.95
CA HIS A 345 -5.77 0.92 24.64
C HIS A 345 -4.74 0.27 25.58
N ASN A 346 -3.89 1.01 26.27
CA ASN A 346 -2.88 0.46 27.18
C ASN A 346 -3.42 0.03 28.56
N SER A 347 -4.70 0.26 28.85
CA SER A 347 -5.35 -0.17 30.09
C SER A 347 -6.58 -1.01 29.79
N SER A 348 -6.83 -2.03 30.63
CA SER A 348 -8.11 -2.75 30.62
C SER A 348 -9.26 -1.82 31.02
N ASN A 349 -10.46 -2.14 30.57
CA ASN A 349 -11.68 -1.40 30.92
C ASN A 349 -12.81 -2.38 31.28
N LEU A 350 -14.02 -1.88 31.50
CA LEU A 350 -15.19 -2.70 31.87
C LEU A 350 -15.48 -3.86 30.89
N TYR A 351 -15.04 -3.74 29.64
CA TYR A 351 -15.43 -4.60 28.52
C TYR A 351 -14.38 -5.65 28.19
N ALA A 352 -13.10 -5.31 28.27
CA ALA A 352 -12.03 -6.14 27.72
C ALA A 352 -10.68 -5.90 28.40
N ASP A 353 -9.81 -6.91 28.32
CA ASP A 353 -8.42 -6.86 28.78
C ASP A 353 -7.46 -6.26 27.73
N SER A 354 -6.55 -5.39 28.17
CA SER A 354 -5.46 -4.86 27.35
C SER A 354 -4.26 -5.80 27.34
N ALA A 355 -3.56 -5.88 26.21
CA ALA A 355 -2.28 -6.56 26.06
C ALA A 355 -1.17 -5.97 26.97
N ASN A 356 -1.28 -4.69 27.33
CA ASN A 356 -0.28 -3.98 28.13
C ASN A 356 -0.67 -3.88 29.62
N ALA A 357 -1.84 -4.39 30.02
CA ALA A 357 -2.23 -4.40 31.42
C ALA A 357 -1.34 -5.36 32.24
N ALA A 358 -0.94 -4.91 33.44
CA ALA A 358 -0.09 -5.70 34.33
C ALA A 358 -0.74 -7.02 34.80
N ALA A 359 -2.08 -7.06 34.84
CA ALA A 359 -2.86 -8.25 35.15
C ALA A 359 -4.12 -8.27 34.29
N SER A 360 -4.58 -9.49 33.98
CA SER A 360 -5.89 -9.71 33.37
C SER A 360 -6.99 -9.47 34.42
N HIS A 361 -8.02 -8.72 34.04
CA HIS A 361 -9.18 -8.43 34.89
C HIS A 361 -10.35 -9.37 34.61
N HIS A 362 -10.52 -9.77 33.34
CA HIS A 362 -11.68 -10.55 32.88
C HIS A 362 -11.30 -11.95 32.41
N GLY A 363 -10.02 -12.20 32.12
CA GLY A 363 -9.56 -13.41 31.44
C GLY A 363 -9.83 -13.38 29.93
N GLY A 364 -10.01 -12.21 29.33
CA GLY A 364 -10.57 -12.07 27.97
C GLY A 364 -11.62 -10.96 27.90
N LEU A 365 -12.80 -11.27 27.34
CA LEU A 365 -13.95 -10.36 27.35
C LEU A 365 -14.80 -10.53 28.62
N SER A 366 -15.29 -9.41 29.16
CA SER A 366 -16.36 -9.45 30.15
C SER A 366 -17.71 -9.76 29.48
N GLU A 367 -18.74 -10.06 30.27
CA GLU A 367 -20.10 -10.23 29.74
C GLU A 367 -20.60 -8.97 29.02
N LYS A 368 -20.33 -7.80 29.63
CA LYS A 368 -20.64 -6.50 29.02
C LYS A 368 -19.84 -6.28 27.72
N GLY A 369 -18.62 -6.81 27.63
CA GLY A 369 -17.81 -6.76 26.41
C GLY A 369 -18.46 -7.52 25.25
N ARG A 370 -19.02 -8.72 25.53
CA ARG A 370 -19.76 -9.51 24.54
C ARG A 370 -21.03 -8.78 24.06
N GLU A 371 -21.77 -8.16 24.98
CA GLU A 371 -22.92 -7.32 24.62
C GLU A 371 -22.52 -6.10 23.79
N MET A 372 -21.40 -5.46 24.13
CA MET A 372 -20.89 -4.30 23.41
C MET A 372 -20.49 -4.64 21.97
N ILE A 373 -19.80 -5.77 21.74
CA ILE A 373 -19.47 -6.25 20.39
C ILE A 373 -20.75 -6.51 19.57
N LYS A 374 -21.78 -7.07 20.19
CA LYS A 374 -23.08 -7.27 19.52
C LYS A 374 -23.73 -5.95 19.13
N GLU A 375 -23.69 -4.93 20.00
CA GLU A 375 -24.19 -3.59 19.68
C GLU A 375 -23.35 -2.93 18.56
N MET A 376 -22.03 -3.06 18.58
CA MET A 376 -21.14 -2.57 17.53
C MET A 376 -21.49 -3.18 16.17
N ASN A 377 -21.66 -4.50 16.08
CA ASN A 377 -22.13 -5.17 14.86
C ASN A 377 -23.53 -4.67 14.43
N ARG A 378 -24.46 -4.48 15.38
CA ARG A 378 -25.82 -4.00 15.09
C ARG A 378 -25.84 -2.58 14.53
N ILE A 379 -24.97 -1.69 15.01
CA ILE A 379 -24.95 -0.29 14.57
C ILE A 379 -24.13 -0.06 13.31
N GLY A 380 -23.21 -0.97 12.97
CA GLY A 380 -22.27 -0.83 11.86
C GLY A 380 -20.94 -0.21 12.28
N MET A 381 -20.53 -0.42 13.54
CA MET A 381 -19.23 -0.03 14.04
C MET A 381 -18.25 -1.20 13.87
N ILE A 382 -17.13 -0.96 13.19
CA ILE A 382 -16.05 -1.93 13.07
C ILE A 382 -15.45 -2.13 14.48
N VAL A 383 -15.26 -3.40 14.87
CA VAL A 383 -14.51 -3.72 16.09
C VAL A 383 -13.04 -3.82 15.72
N ASP A 384 -12.21 -3.05 16.41
CA ASP A 384 -10.76 -3.10 16.27
C ASP A 384 -10.11 -3.84 17.46
N LEU A 385 -9.22 -4.77 17.15
CA LEU A 385 -8.54 -5.67 18.08
C LEU A 385 -7.10 -5.28 18.36
N SER A 386 -6.59 -4.20 17.77
CA SER A 386 -5.38 -3.54 18.29
C SER A 386 -5.52 -3.31 19.81
N HIS A 387 -4.39 -3.30 20.51
CA HIS A 387 -4.23 -3.14 21.96
C HIS A 387 -4.79 -4.24 22.86
N THR A 388 -5.63 -5.14 22.34
CA THR A 388 -6.29 -6.17 23.14
C THR A 388 -5.39 -7.37 23.46
N SER A 389 -5.63 -8.03 24.59
CA SER A 389 -4.96 -9.29 24.91
C SER A 389 -5.30 -10.40 23.90
N ILE A 390 -4.47 -11.43 23.81
CA ILE A 390 -4.68 -12.55 22.87
C ILE A 390 -6.01 -13.27 23.16
N GLU A 391 -6.40 -13.38 24.44
CA GLU A 391 -7.67 -13.96 24.86
C GLU A 391 -8.86 -13.15 24.32
N VAL A 392 -8.82 -11.81 24.44
CA VAL A 392 -9.83 -10.93 23.84
C VAL A 392 -9.89 -11.10 22.32
N GLN A 393 -8.74 -11.16 21.65
CA GLN A 393 -8.68 -11.34 20.18
C GLN A 393 -9.43 -12.60 19.75
N LYS A 394 -9.14 -13.73 20.42
CA LYS A 394 -9.77 -15.03 20.13
C LYS A 394 -11.26 -15.03 20.41
N GLU A 395 -11.68 -14.52 21.57
CA GLU A 395 -13.09 -14.48 21.93
C GLU A 395 -13.89 -13.57 21.01
N ALA A 396 -13.39 -12.37 20.71
CA ALA A 396 -14.04 -11.43 19.82
C ALA A 396 -14.21 -12.00 18.40
N LEU A 397 -13.15 -12.60 17.84
CA LEU A 397 -13.20 -13.27 16.53
C LEU A 397 -14.19 -14.44 16.49
N SER A 398 -14.43 -15.10 17.62
CA SER A 398 -15.35 -16.23 17.71
C SER A 398 -16.82 -15.80 17.77
N ILE A 399 -17.12 -14.62 18.33
CA ILE A 399 -18.51 -14.17 18.56
C ILE A 399 -18.99 -13.13 17.56
N ALA A 400 -18.09 -12.36 16.95
CA ALA A 400 -18.44 -11.28 16.04
C ALA A 400 -19.18 -11.79 14.80
N LYS A 401 -20.23 -11.07 14.40
CA LYS A 401 -21.03 -11.37 13.20
C LYS A 401 -20.54 -10.65 11.95
N ALA A 402 -19.78 -9.59 12.13
CA ALA A 402 -19.17 -8.81 11.06
C ALA A 402 -17.65 -9.01 11.05
N PRO A 403 -16.97 -8.72 9.93
CA PRO A 403 -15.51 -8.76 9.90
C PRO A 403 -14.90 -7.71 10.84
N LEU A 404 -13.81 -8.10 11.50
CA LEU A 404 -13.05 -7.27 12.43
C LEU A 404 -11.77 -6.75 11.78
N ILE A 405 -11.13 -5.76 12.42
CA ILE A 405 -9.80 -5.30 12.00
C ILE A 405 -8.80 -5.38 13.15
N PHE A 406 -7.53 -5.40 12.77
CA PHE A 406 -6.46 -4.87 13.59
C PHE A 406 -5.99 -3.59 12.90
N SER A 407 -6.28 -2.43 13.46
CA SER A 407 -6.00 -1.14 12.80
C SER A 407 -4.51 -0.80 12.72
N HIS A 408 -3.70 -1.37 13.63
CA HIS A 408 -2.24 -1.22 13.72
C HIS A 408 -1.67 -2.29 14.67
N SER A 409 -1.32 -3.46 14.14
CA SER A 409 -0.63 -4.52 14.90
C SER A 409 0.39 -5.23 14.03
N SER A 410 1.30 -5.99 14.64
CA SER A 410 2.27 -6.80 13.88
C SER A 410 2.13 -8.28 14.25
N TRP A 411 2.64 -9.14 13.39
CA TRP A 411 2.63 -10.59 13.63
C TRP A 411 3.64 -11.01 14.71
N LEU A 412 3.27 -12.00 15.52
CA LEU A 412 4.10 -12.59 16.56
C LEU A 412 4.83 -13.85 16.08
N VAL A 413 6.16 -13.81 16.01
CA VAL A 413 6.98 -15.02 15.92
C VAL A 413 7.01 -15.72 17.28
N LYS A 414 6.53 -16.97 17.34
CA LYS A 414 6.97 -17.90 18.41
C LYS A 414 8.37 -18.41 18.05
N TYR A 415 9.36 -18.17 18.89
CA TYR A 415 10.58 -19.01 18.88
C TYR A 415 10.12 -20.47 18.96
N PRO A 416 10.58 -21.38 18.08
CA PRO A 416 10.17 -22.77 18.19
C PRO A 416 10.72 -23.37 19.50
N PRO A 417 9.88 -23.86 20.42
CA PRO A 417 10.36 -24.78 21.43
C PRO A 417 10.64 -26.10 20.71
N PHE A 418 11.91 -26.47 20.56
CA PHE A 418 12.39 -27.75 20.03
C PHE A 418 11.93 -28.10 18.59
N VAL A 419 12.76 -27.76 17.59
CA VAL A 419 12.62 -28.35 16.25
C VAL A 419 13.17 -29.79 16.27
N SER A 420 12.28 -30.77 16.20
CA SER A 420 12.64 -32.16 15.90
C SER A 420 13.18 -32.25 14.46
N ARG A 421 14.15 -33.14 14.27
CA ARG A 421 15.16 -33.16 13.19
C ARG A 421 14.65 -33.49 11.76
N ARG A 422 13.40 -33.21 11.42
CA ARG A 422 12.84 -33.40 10.06
C ARG A 422 11.89 -32.27 9.66
N VAL A 423 12.43 -31.08 9.45
CA VAL A 423 11.80 -30.04 8.62
C VAL A 423 12.86 -29.53 7.66
N SER A 424 12.49 -29.31 6.40
CA SER A 424 13.40 -28.97 5.31
C SER A 424 14.32 -27.79 5.65
N GLN A 425 15.60 -27.88 5.25
CA GLN A 425 16.64 -26.88 5.53
C GLN A 425 16.30 -25.45 5.07
N TRP A 426 15.31 -25.27 4.19
CA TRP A 426 14.87 -23.96 3.71
C TRP A 426 14.13 -23.13 4.78
N TRP A 427 13.36 -23.75 5.69
CA TRP A 427 12.59 -23.02 6.70
C TRP A 427 13.47 -22.56 7.89
N THR A 428 14.47 -23.36 8.24
CA THR A 428 15.39 -23.07 9.35
C THR A 428 16.32 -21.89 9.06
N TYR A 429 16.70 -21.67 7.79
CA TYR A 429 17.55 -20.53 7.41
C TYR A 429 16.78 -19.20 7.45
N TYR A 430 15.49 -19.19 7.08
CA TYR A 430 14.64 -18.00 7.13
C TYR A 430 14.29 -17.59 8.57
N SER A 431 14.07 -18.57 9.47
CA SER A 431 13.71 -18.32 10.88
C SER A 431 14.88 -17.86 11.77
N ILE A 432 16.14 -18.09 11.37
CA ILE A 432 17.31 -17.72 12.18
C ILE A 432 17.81 -16.29 11.86
N SER A 433 17.42 -15.72 10.71
CA SER A 433 17.80 -14.36 10.30
C SER A 433 16.68 -13.31 10.47
N SER A 434 15.49 -13.71 10.92
CA SER A 434 14.33 -12.81 11.09
C SER A 434 14.07 -12.58 12.58
N SER A 435 14.77 -11.61 13.16
CA SER A 435 14.61 -11.16 14.54
C SER A 435 13.29 -10.37 14.70
N VAL A 436 12.14 -11.02 14.53
CA VAL A 436 10.84 -10.41 14.84
C VAL A 436 10.71 -10.45 16.36
N THR A 437 10.39 -9.32 16.96
CA THR A 437 10.42 -9.17 18.42
C THR A 437 9.12 -9.71 19.03
N TRP A 438 9.23 -10.55 20.06
CA TRP A 438 8.07 -10.91 20.87
C TRP A 438 7.54 -9.63 21.53
N HIS A 439 6.26 -9.35 21.35
CA HIS A 439 5.60 -8.21 21.97
C HIS A 439 4.14 -8.57 22.28
N PRO A 440 3.59 -8.21 23.44
CA PRO A 440 2.21 -8.56 23.80
C PRO A 440 1.15 -7.96 22.87
N ARG A 441 1.48 -6.85 22.21
CA ARG A 441 0.66 -6.22 21.15
C ARG A 441 0.65 -6.98 19.81
N ASN A 442 1.56 -7.94 19.60
CA ASN A 442 1.63 -8.72 18.37
C ASN A 442 0.75 -9.96 18.45
N SER A 443 0.12 -10.33 17.34
CA SER A 443 -0.84 -11.43 17.28
C SER A 443 -0.20 -12.73 16.79
N PRO A 444 -0.46 -13.86 17.47
CA PRO A 444 0.03 -15.18 17.05
C PRO A 444 -0.71 -15.72 15.83
N ASP A 445 -0.10 -16.71 15.21
CA ASP A 445 -0.60 -17.50 14.07
C ASP A 445 -2.07 -17.94 14.19
N ASP A 446 -2.48 -18.45 15.34
CA ASP A 446 -3.85 -18.93 15.56
C ASP A 446 -4.88 -17.81 15.56
N VAL A 447 -4.51 -16.59 15.98
CA VAL A 447 -5.36 -15.40 15.82
C VAL A 447 -5.49 -15.00 14.36
N LEU A 448 -4.41 -15.07 13.58
CA LEU A 448 -4.47 -14.80 12.13
C LEU A 448 -5.40 -15.78 11.42
N ASP A 449 -5.32 -17.07 11.76
CA ASP A 449 -6.18 -18.10 11.18
C ASP A 449 -7.67 -17.85 11.52
N MET A 450 -7.96 -17.40 12.74
CA MET A 450 -9.32 -17.01 13.14
C MET A 450 -9.80 -15.75 12.42
N LEU A 451 -8.92 -14.77 12.19
CA LEU A 451 -9.24 -13.56 11.43
C LEU A 451 -9.63 -13.87 9.99
N LYS A 452 -8.94 -14.82 9.36
CA LYS A 452 -9.30 -15.33 8.03
C LYS A 452 -10.73 -15.86 8.00
N ILE A 453 -11.10 -16.70 8.97
CA ILE A 453 -12.45 -17.27 9.08
C ILE A 453 -13.50 -16.17 9.29
N ASN A 454 -13.17 -15.16 10.10
CA ASN A 454 -14.03 -14.00 10.35
C ASN A 454 -14.21 -13.09 9.12
N GLY A 455 -13.30 -13.11 8.15
CA GLY A 455 -13.32 -12.23 6.97
C GLY A 455 -12.60 -10.88 7.17
N GLY A 456 -11.97 -10.71 8.33
CA GLY A 456 -11.36 -9.46 8.76
C GLY A 456 -10.04 -9.10 8.08
N VAL A 457 -9.44 -7.97 8.49
CA VAL A 457 -8.20 -7.43 7.92
C VAL A 457 -7.19 -7.10 9.01
N PHE A 458 -5.96 -7.60 8.84
CA PHE A 458 -4.82 -7.33 9.72
C PHE A 458 -3.97 -6.20 9.13
N MET A 459 -4.08 -5.00 9.67
CA MET A 459 -3.35 -3.82 9.17
C MET A 459 -1.99 -3.74 9.88
N VAL A 460 -0.92 -3.97 9.12
CA VAL A 460 0.43 -4.13 9.65
C VAL A 460 0.99 -2.78 10.11
N SER A 461 1.48 -2.77 11.35
CA SER A 461 2.01 -1.58 12.01
C SER A 461 3.45 -1.24 11.67
N PHE A 462 3.79 0.06 11.76
CA PHE A 462 5.16 0.57 11.66
C PHE A 462 5.81 0.80 13.03
N LEU A 463 5.17 0.49 14.15
CA LEU A 463 5.80 0.62 15.46
C LEU A 463 7.13 -0.17 15.50
N ARG A 464 8.23 0.53 15.81
CA ARG A 464 9.59 -0.05 15.87
C ARG A 464 9.64 -1.28 16.79
N LYS A 465 8.99 -1.20 17.95
CA LYS A 465 8.95 -2.29 18.94
C LYS A 465 8.17 -3.52 18.47
N LEU A 466 7.19 -3.33 17.57
CA LEU A 466 6.33 -4.41 17.07
C LEU A 466 6.92 -5.08 15.82
N THR A 467 7.66 -4.31 15.03
CA THR A 467 8.32 -4.76 13.80
C THR A 467 9.64 -5.47 14.10
N ASP A 468 10.62 -4.73 14.58
CA ASP A 468 11.92 -5.23 14.99
C ASP A 468 12.57 -4.23 15.95
N ALA A 469 12.57 -4.53 17.24
CA ALA A 469 13.05 -3.58 18.25
C ALA A 469 14.53 -3.22 18.08
N ASN A 470 15.32 -4.08 17.42
CA ASN A 470 16.76 -3.89 17.25
C ASN A 470 17.09 -3.25 15.90
N ASN A 471 16.40 -3.66 14.83
CA ASN A 471 16.65 -3.17 13.47
C ASN A 471 15.35 -2.85 12.70
N PRO A 472 14.58 -1.86 13.15
CA PRO A 472 13.30 -1.53 12.53
C PRO A 472 13.52 -0.81 11.20
N THR A 473 13.17 -1.48 10.11
CA THR A 473 13.29 -0.94 8.75
C THR A 473 12.01 -1.21 7.94
N LEU A 474 11.84 -0.49 6.84
CA LEU A 474 10.80 -0.73 5.84
C LEU A 474 10.77 -2.19 5.38
N SER A 475 11.93 -2.81 5.14
CA SER A 475 12.02 -4.23 4.77
C SER A 475 11.43 -5.14 5.86
N ARG A 476 11.62 -4.82 7.15
CA ARG A 476 11.03 -5.63 8.23
C ARG A 476 9.52 -5.48 8.27
N VAL A 477 8.98 -4.29 8.01
CA VAL A 477 7.52 -4.10 7.84
C VAL A 477 7.00 -4.93 6.67
N ALA A 478 7.71 -4.94 5.53
CA ALA A 478 7.34 -5.76 4.39
C ALA A 478 7.42 -7.27 4.68
N ASP A 479 8.34 -7.72 5.54
CA ASP A 479 8.39 -9.12 6.01
C ASP A 479 7.09 -9.51 6.74
N HIS A 480 6.57 -8.63 7.60
CA HIS A 480 5.30 -8.87 8.29
C HIS A 480 4.12 -8.92 7.31
N ILE A 481 4.03 -7.99 6.36
CA ILE A 481 2.96 -7.97 5.34
C ILE A 481 2.99 -9.24 4.51
N GLN A 482 4.18 -9.62 4.02
CA GLN A 482 4.36 -10.82 3.22
C GLN A 482 4.00 -12.08 4.00
N TYR A 483 4.50 -12.22 5.24
CA TYR A 483 4.20 -13.39 6.06
C TYR A 483 2.70 -13.55 6.32
N VAL A 484 2.02 -12.48 6.76
CA VAL A 484 0.58 -12.53 7.02
C VAL A 484 -0.18 -12.86 5.72
N GLY A 485 0.20 -12.24 4.60
CA GLY A 485 -0.42 -12.49 3.31
C GLY A 485 -0.25 -13.91 2.79
N GLU A 486 0.94 -14.50 2.93
CA GLU A 486 1.22 -15.90 2.57
C GLU A 486 0.46 -16.89 3.47
N ARG A 487 0.26 -16.54 4.74
CA ARG A 487 -0.44 -17.41 5.69
C ARG A 487 -1.95 -17.41 5.47
N ILE A 488 -2.56 -16.22 5.51
CA ILE A 488 -4.02 -16.10 5.56
C ILE A 488 -4.66 -15.63 4.26
N GLY A 489 -3.87 -15.14 3.31
CA GLY A 489 -4.33 -14.53 2.06
C GLY A 489 -4.16 -13.01 2.10
N TYR A 490 -3.67 -12.43 1.01
CA TYR A 490 -3.41 -10.98 0.91
C TYR A 490 -4.69 -10.14 0.98
N GLU A 491 -5.86 -10.73 0.74
CA GLU A 491 -7.18 -10.12 0.92
C GLU A 491 -7.53 -9.85 2.40
N HIS A 492 -6.72 -10.33 3.35
CA HIS A 492 -6.86 -10.11 4.79
C HIS A 492 -5.75 -9.22 5.37
N VAL A 493 -4.98 -8.53 4.52
CA VAL A 493 -3.85 -7.70 4.96
C VAL A 493 -4.12 -6.24 4.64
N GLY A 494 -3.66 -5.34 5.50
CA GLY A 494 -3.72 -3.89 5.27
C GLY A 494 -2.47 -3.18 5.80
N ILE A 495 -2.48 -1.85 5.78
CA ILE A 495 -1.40 -1.00 6.32
C ILE A 495 -1.97 -0.09 7.40
N GLY A 496 -1.39 -0.14 8.61
CA GLY A 496 -1.87 0.57 9.78
C GLY A 496 -0.73 1.27 10.49
N SER A 497 -0.30 2.42 9.98
CA SER A 497 1.01 3.00 10.24
C SER A 497 1.30 3.24 11.72
N ASP A 498 0.32 3.78 12.45
CA ASP A 498 0.51 4.39 13.78
C ASP A 498 1.44 5.62 13.75
N PHE A 499 1.46 6.34 12.62
CA PHE A 499 2.15 7.62 12.55
C PHE A 499 1.56 8.60 13.56
N ASP A 500 2.44 9.41 14.16
CA ASP A 500 2.14 10.36 15.24
C ASP A 500 1.72 9.76 16.60
N GLY A 501 1.49 8.44 16.68
CA GLY A 501 1.32 7.69 17.94
C GLY A 501 2.65 7.32 18.60
N VAL A 502 3.75 7.42 17.86
CA VAL A 502 5.13 7.13 18.30
C VAL A 502 6.08 8.27 17.99
N MET A 503 7.20 8.34 18.72
CA MET A 503 8.25 9.35 18.49
C MET A 503 9.22 8.99 17.36
N GLN A 504 9.38 7.71 17.05
CA GLN A 504 10.36 7.22 16.08
C GLN A 504 9.75 6.06 15.30
N THR A 505 9.98 6.07 14.00
CA THR A 505 9.46 5.09 13.04
C THR A 505 10.61 4.27 12.43
N PRO A 506 10.31 3.20 11.67
CA PRO A 506 11.32 2.37 11.03
C PRO A 506 12.10 3.16 9.97
N LEU A 507 13.38 2.80 9.77
CA LEU A 507 14.19 3.39 8.71
C LEU A 507 13.56 3.14 7.34
N GLY A 508 13.40 4.19 6.54
CA GLY A 508 12.69 4.17 5.25
C GLY A 508 11.19 4.43 5.35
N LEU A 509 10.63 4.55 6.56
CA LEU A 509 9.23 4.89 6.85
C LEU A 509 9.16 6.06 7.83
N GLU A 510 9.96 7.10 7.59
CA GLU A 510 10.09 8.24 8.50
C GLU A 510 8.78 9.03 8.66
N ASP A 511 7.97 9.12 7.61
CA ASP A 511 6.73 9.90 7.59
C ASP A 511 5.73 9.40 6.54
N VAL A 512 4.56 10.02 6.49
CA VAL A 512 3.48 9.64 5.55
C VAL A 512 3.86 9.80 4.08
N SER A 513 4.98 10.46 3.73
CA SER A 513 5.47 10.51 2.34
C SER A 513 6.11 9.21 1.87
N LYS A 514 6.33 8.25 2.78
CA LYS A 514 7.11 7.04 2.52
C LYS A 514 6.32 5.81 2.06
N PHE A 515 5.00 5.88 2.02
CA PHE A 515 4.14 4.78 1.55
C PHE A 515 4.55 4.22 0.16
N PRO A 516 4.94 5.01 -0.85
CA PRO A 516 5.33 4.48 -2.16
C PRO A 516 6.55 3.56 -2.10
N PHE A 517 7.47 3.79 -1.16
CA PHE A 517 8.64 2.94 -0.96
C PHE A 517 8.24 1.56 -0.43
N LEU A 518 7.25 1.50 0.47
CA LEU A 518 6.73 0.22 0.98
C LEU A 518 6.02 -0.56 -0.13
N VAL A 519 5.18 0.11 -0.92
CA VAL A 519 4.53 -0.51 -2.10
C VAL A 519 5.58 -1.06 -3.06
N THR A 520 6.66 -0.31 -3.30
CA THR A 520 7.75 -0.74 -4.18
C THR A 520 8.47 -1.98 -3.65
N GLU A 521 8.76 -2.03 -2.35
CA GLU A 521 9.35 -3.21 -1.70
C GLU A 521 8.45 -4.45 -1.84
N LEU A 522 7.13 -4.31 -1.65
CA LEU A 522 6.18 -5.40 -1.80
C LEU A 522 6.12 -5.92 -3.25
N LEU A 523 6.17 -5.03 -4.24
CA LEU A 523 6.29 -5.40 -5.66
C LEU A 523 7.59 -6.15 -5.95
N MET A 524 8.71 -5.68 -5.39
CA MET A 524 10.03 -6.31 -5.56
C MET A 524 10.09 -7.72 -4.97
N ARG A 525 9.28 -8.00 -3.94
CA ARG A 525 9.12 -9.34 -3.34
C ARG A 525 8.24 -10.28 -4.17
N GLY A 526 7.71 -9.82 -5.29
CA GLY A 526 6.87 -10.62 -6.18
C GLY A 526 5.41 -10.73 -5.74
N ILE A 527 4.94 -9.85 -4.84
CA ILE A 527 3.52 -9.83 -4.45
C ILE A 527 2.69 -9.32 -5.64
N PRO A 528 1.64 -10.05 -6.07
CA PRO A 528 0.85 -9.67 -7.24
C PRO A 528 0.20 -8.30 -7.08
N GLU A 529 0.13 -7.52 -8.17
CA GLU A 529 -0.48 -6.19 -8.16
C GLU A 529 -1.94 -6.17 -7.64
N PRO A 530 -2.84 -7.13 -7.98
CA PRO A 530 -4.17 -7.17 -7.39
C PRO A 530 -4.15 -7.31 -5.86
N SER A 531 -3.21 -8.09 -5.33
CA SER A 531 -3.01 -8.25 -3.89
C SER A 531 -2.51 -6.96 -3.25
N ILE A 532 -1.61 -6.23 -3.90
CA ILE A 532 -1.14 -4.92 -3.43
C ILE A 532 -2.28 -3.89 -3.39
N LYS A 533 -3.15 -3.85 -4.40
CA LYS A 533 -4.36 -3.01 -4.37
C LYS A 533 -5.25 -3.35 -3.16
N GLY A 534 -5.37 -4.64 -2.84
CA GLY A 534 -5.97 -5.14 -1.60
C GLY A 534 -5.34 -4.52 -0.35
N ILE A 535 -4.04 -4.77 -0.17
CA ILE A 535 -3.23 -4.35 1.00
C ILE A 535 -3.27 -2.84 1.20
N VAL A 536 -3.17 -2.09 0.11
CA VAL A 536 -3.10 -0.62 0.13
C VAL A 536 -4.44 0.01 0.49
N GLY A 537 -5.59 -0.64 0.25
CA GLY A 537 -6.87 -0.06 0.71
C GLY A 537 -8.14 -0.84 0.36
N LEU A 538 -8.17 -1.66 -0.69
CA LEU A 538 -9.43 -2.32 -1.10
C LEU A 538 -9.95 -3.30 -0.03
N ASN A 539 -9.06 -3.91 0.75
CA ASN A 539 -9.45 -4.86 1.80
C ASN A 539 -10.20 -4.16 2.95
N VAL A 540 -9.74 -2.98 3.39
CA VAL A 540 -10.42 -2.24 4.47
C VAL A 540 -11.75 -1.65 3.99
N LEU A 541 -11.86 -1.28 2.71
CA LEU A 541 -13.14 -0.88 2.12
C LEU A 541 -14.15 -2.03 2.08
N ARG A 542 -13.71 -3.24 1.76
CA ARG A 542 -14.55 -4.45 1.86
C ARG A 542 -15.10 -4.63 3.28
N VAL A 543 -14.24 -4.51 4.30
CA VAL A 543 -14.66 -4.62 5.71
C VAL A 543 -15.70 -3.56 6.06
N LEU A 544 -15.49 -2.30 5.61
CA LEU A 544 -16.44 -1.21 5.84
C LEU A 544 -17.83 -1.52 5.24
N ASP A 545 -17.87 -2.09 4.04
CA ASP A 545 -19.12 -2.49 3.37
C ASP A 545 -19.78 -3.69 4.05
N GLU A 546 -19.02 -4.73 4.40
CA GLU A 546 -19.55 -5.94 5.05
C GLU A 546 -20.10 -5.64 6.46
N VAL A 547 -19.44 -4.77 7.22
CA VAL A 547 -19.94 -4.32 8.54
C VAL A 547 -21.27 -3.57 8.39
N GLN A 548 -21.41 -2.74 7.37
CA GLN A 548 -22.67 -2.05 7.09
C GLN A 548 -23.77 -3.04 6.67
N ASN A 549 -23.46 -4.03 5.84
CA ASN A 549 -24.42 -5.07 5.44
C ASN A 549 -24.91 -5.89 6.65
N VAL A 550 -24.01 -6.23 7.57
CA VAL A 550 -24.38 -6.96 8.81
C VAL A 550 -25.27 -6.09 9.71
N SER A 551 -24.97 -4.81 9.84
CA SER A 551 -25.76 -3.83 10.58
C SER A 551 -27.20 -3.75 10.04
N GLU A 552 -27.37 -3.65 8.72
CA GLU A 552 -28.67 -3.63 8.06
C GLU A 552 -29.45 -4.93 8.26
N MET A 553 -28.78 -6.09 8.11
CA MET A 553 -29.38 -7.39 8.39
C MET A 553 -29.86 -7.51 9.84
N MET A 554 -29.03 -7.11 10.81
CA MET A 554 -29.37 -7.21 12.24
C MET A 554 -30.56 -6.29 12.60
N LYS A 555 -30.57 -5.06 12.08
CA LYS A 555 -31.71 -4.15 12.25
C LYS A 555 -32.97 -4.67 11.58
N GLY A 556 -32.86 -5.22 10.37
CA GLY A 556 -33.98 -5.84 9.64
C GLY A 556 -34.58 -7.06 10.35
N ARG A 557 -33.78 -7.78 11.14
CA ARG A 557 -34.24 -8.88 12.01
C ARG A 557 -34.79 -8.41 13.37
N GLY A 558 -34.84 -7.11 13.63
CA GLY A 558 -35.34 -6.56 14.89
C GLY A 558 -34.44 -6.90 16.09
N ILE A 559 -33.13 -7.08 15.89
CA ILE A 559 -32.20 -7.27 17.00
C ILE A 559 -32.28 -6.04 17.92
N GLU A 560 -32.59 -6.29 19.18
CA GLU A 560 -32.77 -5.24 20.19
C GLU A 560 -31.50 -4.43 20.39
N MET A 561 -31.68 -3.13 20.64
CA MET A 561 -30.60 -2.20 20.93
C MET A 561 -30.07 -2.42 22.35
N LEU A 562 -28.76 -2.31 22.55
CA LEU A 562 -28.21 -2.30 23.91
C LEU A 562 -28.58 -0.99 24.63
N HIS A 563 -29.27 -1.09 25.76
CA HIS A 563 -29.71 0.06 26.54
C HIS A 563 -28.75 0.33 27.70
N ASP A 564 -28.50 1.61 27.97
CA ASP A 564 -27.87 2.01 29.23
C ASP A 564 -28.91 1.92 30.35
N TRP A 565 -28.47 1.61 31.56
CA TRP A 565 -29.29 1.86 32.73
C TRP A 565 -29.38 3.37 32.94
N ILE A 566 -30.60 3.90 33.02
CA ILE A 566 -30.88 5.30 33.27
C ILE A 566 -31.65 5.38 34.58
N GLU A 567 -31.15 6.18 35.51
CA GLU A 567 -31.81 6.39 36.80
C GLU A 567 -33.23 6.95 36.57
N PRO A 568 -34.28 6.30 37.10
CA PRO A 568 -35.62 6.84 36.98
C PRO A 568 -35.77 8.14 37.77
N ILE A 569 -36.08 9.24 37.08
CA ILE A 569 -36.27 10.57 37.70
C ILE A 569 -37.60 10.72 38.46
N TRP A 570 -38.55 9.83 38.21
CA TRP A 570 -39.85 9.82 38.88
C TRP A 570 -39.93 8.68 39.88
N ASP A 571 -40.30 9.04 41.10
CA ASP A 571 -40.73 8.09 42.11
C ASP A 571 -42.10 7.49 41.75
N GLU A 572 -42.54 6.51 42.56
CA GLU A 572 -43.80 5.83 42.31
C GLU A 572 -45.02 6.74 42.47
N GLN A 573 -44.94 7.74 43.36
CA GLN A 573 -46.04 8.70 43.57
C GLN A 573 -46.30 9.53 42.31
N VAL A 574 -45.25 10.03 41.67
CA VAL A 574 -45.37 10.77 40.41
C VAL A 574 -45.88 9.86 39.29
N ARG A 575 -45.46 8.59 39.23
CA ARG A 575 -45.94 7.64 38.23
C ARG A 575 -47.43 7.35 38.39
N GLU A 576 -47.88 7.11 39.61
CA GLU A 576 -49.30 6.88 39.91
C GLU A 576 -50.15 8.13 39.64
N GLU A 577 -49.63 9.33 39.93
CA GLU A 577 -50.30 10.57 39.55
C GLU A 577 -50.50 10.67 38.04
N VAL A 578 -49.46 10.36 37.28
CA VAL A 578 -49.52 10.36 35.81
C VAL A 578 -50.53 9.34 35.30
N LYS A 579 -50.52 8.10 35.82
CA LYS A 579 -51.51 7.07 35.47
C LYS A 579 -52.94 7.57 35.72
N ARG A 580 -53.17 8.14 36.90
CA ARG A 580 -54.47 8.68 37.32
C ARG A 580 -54.95 9.81 36.43
N VAL A 581 -54.11 10.82 36.16
CA VAL A 581 -54.46 11.97 35.30
C VAL A 581 -54.73 11.53 33.85
N ARG A 582 -54.12 10.43 33.39
CA ARG A 582 -54.34 9.87 32.05
C ARG A 582 -55.47 8.83 31.99
N GLY A 583 -56.15 8.56 33.10
CA GLY A 583 -57.23 7.57 33.16
C GLY A 583 -56.76 6.14 32.89
N ILE A 584 -55.48 5.84 33.11
CA ILE A 584 -54.94 4.48 33.07
C ILE A 584 -55.26 3.85 34.42
N VAL A 585 -56.29 3.00 34.45
CA VAL A 585 -56.67 2.20 35.61
C VAL A 585 -56.08 0.81 35.40
N GLU A 586 -55.24 0.35 36.33
CA GLU A 586 -54.71 -1.02 36.33
C GLU A 586 -55.79 -2.08 36.52
#